data_AF-A0A1Y3VQB6-F1
#
_entry.id   AF-A0A1Y3VQB6-F1
#
_cell.length_a   1.000
_cell.length_b   1.000
_cell.length_c   1.000
_cell.angle_alpha   90.00
_cell.angle_beta   90.00
_cell.angle_gamma   90.00
#
_symmetry.space_group_name_H-M   'P 1'
#
loop_
_entity.id
_entity.type
_entity.pdbx_description
1 polymer ?
#
loop_
_entity_poly.entity_id
_entity_poly.type
_entity_poly.pdbx_seq_one_letter_code
_entity_poly.pdbx_strand_id
1 'polypeptide(L)' 'MKTSDQQTSGSWNISICNQKGGVGKSALTTLLASYLHYICKRKVLVVDCDYPQWSIYTQRSRELEIKFIGSYFEIRNI' A
#
# COMPACT_ATOMS: atom_id res chain seq x y z
N MET A 1 2.37 -2.59 36.44
CA MET A 1 1.40 -2.40 35.33
C MET A 1 1.88 -3.26 34.18
N LYS A 2 1.24 -4.42 33.93
CA LYS A 2 1.63 -5.26 32.79
C LYS A 2 1.15 -4.53 31.53
N THR A 3 2.05 -3.90 30.79
CA THR A 3 1.76 -3.55 29.40
C THR A 3 1.47 -4.86 28.69
N SER A 4 0.20 -5.08 28.38
CA SER A 4 -0.27 -6.21 27.63
C SER A 4 0.14 -6.05 26.17
N ASP A 5 1.43 -6.14 25.89
CA ASP A 5 1.93 -6.52 24.57
C ASP A 5 1.71 -8.03 24.42
N GLN A 6 0.43 -8.43 24.49
CA GLN A 6 0.03 -9.70 23.92
C GLN A 6 0.13 -9.52 22.42
N GLN A 7 1.31 -9.81 21.89
CA GLN A 7 1.52 -10.06 20.47
C GLN A 7 0.59 -11.22 20.10
N THR A 8 -0.62 -10.88 19.66
CA THR A 8 -1.56 -11.86 19.14
C THR A 8 -0.89 -12.48 17.92
N SER A 9 -0.60 -13.77 18.02
CA SER A 9 0.07 -14.56 16.98
C SER A 9 -0.91 -14.87 15.84
N GLY A 10 -1.64 -13.86 15.36
CA GLY A 10 -2.73 -13.96 14.41
C GLY A 10 -2.57 -12.99 13.24
N SER A 11 -3.05 -13.40 12.07
CA SER A 11 -3.17 -12.53 10.90
C SER A 11 -4.37 -11.60 11.05
N TRP A 12 -4.17 -10.30 10.83
CA TRP A 12 -5.25 -9.31 10.79
C TRP A 12 -5.69 -9.03 9.36
N ASN A 13 -7.01 -9.01 9.14
CA ASN A 13 -7.62 -8.64 7.86
C ASN A 13 -8.34 -7.30 8.02
N ILE A 14 -8.05 -6.35 7.13
CA ILE A 14 -8.62 -5.00 7.13
C ILE A 14 -9.23 -4.73 5.76
N SER A 15 -10.46 -4.22 5.71
CA SER A 15 -11.15 -3.84 4.47
C SER A 15 -11.61 -2.39 4.54
N ILE A 16 -11.30 -1.61 3.51
CA ILE A 16 -11.70 -0.21 3.35
C ILE A 16 -12.72 -0.13 2.21
N CYS A 17 -14.01 -0.02 2.55
CA CYS A 17 -15.11 -0.05 1.59
C CYS A 17 -16.09 1.11 1.80
N ASN A 18 -16.60 1.66 0.69
CA ASN A 18 -17.62 2.72 0.65
C ASN A 18 -18.28 2.71 -0.73
N GLN A 19 -19.60 2.88 -0.77
CA GLN A 19 -20.42 2.93 -1.99
C GLN A 19 -20.15 4.19 -2.83
N LYS A 20 -19.73 5.31 -2.20
CA LYS A 20 -19.41 6.54 -2.93
C LYS A 20 -18.04 6.48 -3.59
N GLY A 21 -17.98 6.80 -4.88
CA GLY A 21 -16.74 6.99 -5.64
C GLY A 21 -16.00 8.26 -5.21
N GLY A 22 -14.67 8.27 -5.34
CA GLY A 22 -13.86 9.48 -5.08
C GLY A 22 -13.66 9.86 -3.61
N VAL A 23 -14.13 9.08 -2.64
CA VAL A 23 -13.94 9.35 -1.20
C VAL A 23 -12.54 9.02 -0.68
N GLY A 24 -11.63 8.53 -1.54
CA GLY A 24 -10.25 8.24 -1.16
C GLY A 24 -10.00 6.84 -0.57
N LYS A 25 -10.87 5.85 -0.82
CA LYS A 25 -10.67 4.46 -0.33
C LYS A 25 -9.29 3.89 -0.69
N SER A 26 -8.91 4.00 -1.96
CA SER A 26 -7.64 3.49 -2.48
C SER A 26 -6.45 4.27 -1.91
N ALA A 27 -6.59 5.58 -1.74
CA ALA A 27 -5.59 6.44 -1.12
C ALA A 27 -5.36 6.06 0.35
N LEU A 28 -6.45 5.89 1.11
CA LEU A 28 -6.38 5.46 2.51
C LEU A 28 -5.80 4.05 2.64
N THR A 29 -6.18 3.14 1.76
CA THR A 29 -5.65 1.76 1.72
C THR A 29 -4.14 1.77 1.48
N THR A 30 -3.68 2.56 0.52
CA THR A 30 -2.25 2.70 0.20
C THR A 30 -1.47 3.33 1.35
N LEU A 31 -2.03 4.36 1.99
CA LEU A 31 -1.43 5.01 3.16
C LEU A 31 -1.31 4.04 4.35
N LEU A 32 -2.38 3.32 4.66
CA LEU A 32 -2.39 2.35 5.76
C LEU A 32 -1.39 1.20 5.51
N ALA A 33 -1.36 0.66 4.28
CA ALA A 33 -0.41 -0.38 3.91
C ALA A 33 1.04 0.13 4.03
N SER A 34 1.31 1.36 3.59
CA SER A 34 2.62 2.01 3.71
C SER A 34 3.03 2.19 5.16
N TYR A 35 2.12 2.64 6.03
CA TYR A 35 2.39 2.79 7.46
C TYR A 35 2.71 1.43 8.11
N LEU A 36 1.88 0.41 7.88
CA LEU A 36 2.11 -0.93 8.42
C LEU A 36 3.42 -1.55 7.94
N HIS A 37 3.79 -1.33 6.68
CA HIS A 37 5.02 -1.84 6.11
C HIS A 37 6.25 -1.08 6.58
N TYR A 38 6.29 0.24 6.39
CA TYR A 38 7.49 1.05 6.62
C TYR A 38 7.72 1.38 8.10
N ILE A 39 6.66 1.69 8.84
CA ILE A 39 6.76 2.10 10.26
C ILE A 39 6.62 0.88 11.17
N CYS A 40 5.56 0.09 11.03
CA CYS A 40 5.30 -1.04 11.91
C CYS A 40 6.08 -2.32 11.54
N LYS A 41 6.83 -2.32 10.43
CA LYS A 41 7.66 -3.44 9.95
C LYS A 41 6.89 -4.76 9.80
N ARG A 42 5.61 -4.69 9.40
CA ARG A 42 4.76 -5.87 9.16
C ARG A 42 4.82 -6.31 7.69
N LYS A 43 4.61 -7.61 7.47
CA LYS A 43 4.33 -8.16 6.13
C LYS A 43 2.89 -7.83 5.78
N VAL A 44 2.67 -7.11 4.69
CA VAL A 44 1.36 -6.62 4.26
C VAL A 44 1.08 -7.10 2.85
N LEU A 45 -0.12 -7.62 2.62
CA LEU A 45 -0.67 -7.92 1.30
C LEU A 45 -1.84 -6.96 1.05
N VAL A 46 -1.82 -6.28 -0.09
CA VAL A 46 -2.91 -5.40 -0.53
C VAL A 46 -3.62 -6.07 -1.70
N VAL A 47 -4.93 -6.24 -1.58
CA VAL A 47 -5.80 -6.79 -2.63
C VAL A 47 -6.75 -5.68 -3.07
N ASP A 48 -6.71 -5.31 -4.36
CA ASP A 48 -7.64 -4.36 -4.94
C ASP A 48 -8.87 -5.12 -5.47
N CYS A 49 -10.04 -4.83 -4.90
CA CYS A 49 -11.31 -5.46 -5.27
C CYS A 49 -12.20 -4.55 -6.14
N ASP A 50 -11.68 -3.41 -6.63
CA ASP A 50 -12.44 -2.43 -7.40
C ASP A 50 -12.26 -2.64 -8.92
N TYR A 51 -12.81 -3.75 -9.44
CA TYR A 51 -12.92 -3.97 -10.88
C TYR A 51 -14.11 -3.16 -11.43
N PRO A 52 -13.95 -2.37 -12.52
CA PRO A 52 -12.78 -2.27 -13.43
C PRO A 52 -11.86 -1.06 -13.19
N GLN A 53 -12.00 -0.30 -12.09
CA GLN A 53 -11.25 0.95 -11.91
C GLN A 53 -9.75 0.77 -11.66
N TRP A 54 -9.32 -0.33 -11.02
CA TRP A 54 -7.90 -0.69 -10.82
C TRP A 54 -7.01 0.44 -10.31
N SER A 55 -7.55 1.24 -9.40
CA SER A 55 -6.92 2.47 -8.93
C SER A 55 -5.54 2.24 -8.31
N ILE A 56 -5.39 1.22 -7.46
CA ILE A 56 -4.13 0.91 -6.78
C ILE A 56 -3.12 0.32 -7.77
N TYR A 57 -3.57 -0.58 -8.65
CA TYR A 57 -2.71 -1.15 -9.69
C TYR A 57 -2.15 -0.08 -10.63
N THR A 58 -3.00 0.84 -11.08
CA THR A 58 -2.62 1.94 -11.97
C THR A 58 -1.66 2.92 -11.27
N GLN A 59 -1.85 3.18 -9.98
CA GLN A 59 -0.90 3.96 -9.18
C GLN A 59 0.46 3.26 -9.09
N ARG A 60 0.46 1.97 -8.74
CA ARG A 60 1.70 1.20 -8.59
C ARG A 60 2.47 1.06 -9.90
N SER A 61 1.77 0.89 -11.02
CA SER A 61 2.38 0.78 -12.35
C SER A 61 3.11 2.08 -12.73
N ARG A 62 2.48 3.24 -12.47
CA ARG A 62 3.12 4.55 -12.69
C ARG A 62 4.35 4.76 -11.80
N GLU A 63 4.29 4.36 -10.53
CA GLU A 63 5.47 4.44 -9.65
C GLU A 63 6.64 3.58 -10.12
N LEU A 64 6.35 2.37 -10.64
CA LEU A 64 7.37 1.48 -11.17
C LEU A 64 8.02 2.04 -12.44
N GLU A 65 7.23 2.62 -13.33
CA GLU A 65 7.71 3.28 -14.55
C GLU A 65 8.64 4.46 -14.22
N ILE A 66 8.25 5.32 -13.27
CA ILE A 66 9.08 6.44 -12.83
C ILE A 66 10.40 5.95 -12.20
N LYS A 67 10.35 4.91 -11.35
CA LYS A 67 11.58 4.32 -10.77
C LYS A 67 12.51 3.75 -11.84
N PHE A 68 11.94 3.07 -12.84
CA PHE A 68 12.69 2.53 -13.95
C PHE A 68 13.39 3.65 -14.72
N ILE A 69 12.64 4.67 -15.16
CA ILE A 69 13.21 5.82 -15.89
C ILE A 69 14.31 6.51 -15.09
N GLY A 70 14.08 6.78 -13.79
CA GLY A 70 15.08 7.39 -12.92
C GLY A 70 16.38 6.60 -12.84
N SER A 71 16.30 5.28 -12.65
CA SER A 71 17.47 4.40 -12.60
C SER A 71 18.26 4.39 -13.92
N TYR A 72 17.57 4.43 -15.07
CA TYR A 72 18.23 4.51 -16.38
C TYR A 72 18.98 5.81 -16.61
N PHE A 73 18.42 6.95 -16.16
CA PHE A 73 19.11 8.24 -16.23
C PHE A 73 20.33 8.30 -15.30
N GLU A 74 20.26 7.68 -14.12
CA GLU A 74 21.38 7.65 -13.18
C GLU A 74 22.55 6.79 -13.70
N ILE A 75 22.28 5.64 -14.33
CA ILE A 75 23.31 4.78 -14.92
C ILE A 75 24.02 5.43 -16.12
N ARG A 76 23.32 6.29 -16.88
CA ARG A 76 23.91 6.96 -18.07
C ARG A 76 24.72 8.23 -17.76
N ASN A 77 24.66 8.74 -16.53
CA ASN A 77 25.45 9.89 -16.08
C ASN A 77 26.71 9.49 -15.28
N ILE A 78 27.11 8.22 -15.36
CA ILE A 78 28.36 7.65 -14.85
C ILE A 78 29.15 7.14 -16.06
#